data_AF-A0ABC9BP67-F1
#
_entry.id   AF-A0ABC9BP67-F1
#
_cell.length_a   1.000
_cell.length_b   1.000
_cell.length_c   1.000
_cell.angle_alpha   90.00
_cell.angle_beta   90.00
_cell.angle_gamma   90.00
#
_symmetry.space_group_name_H-M   'P 1'
#
loop_
_entity.id
_entity.type
_entity.pdbx_description
1 polymer ?
#
loop_
_entity_poly.entity_id
_entity_poly.type
_entity_poly.pdbx_seq_one_letter_code
_entity_poly.pdbx_strand_id
1 'polypeptide(L)'
;MLGEDQRRCSSGEDRISGLPDELLHDILVRLRSTRAAARTSLLSRRWRHVWAHLPELVLNEGGPDAPPPPQRASFKKTVNAAIDACLAPTLERLSITLSPLVPARRVTKWLRFASQRVVGTLSLSLVSPHDNGEESEIELPACTGAKSVNLDLPDQWRLRVPSSGLFTALTSLSICYARMEGSELTALVCTQCPRLRTLSLFTPLVGTTDFTIRSDSLLSVWLCLDNTRRLEIVAPRLEELCLSDAIEARISAPKLGKLAWDGDVYDPCRHHFVDVCRRLEQLDIGIGRTQSGVASLMQQFDEVDELEMTIYILQGIAGYESFLNETNNMPSCKTLSISLAWNDHGLTPAMLHLLKSCNSIRTLSVLLHGSYDNLESPCPSSCPCRFEESRRIDNVSLNSLQEIEITPDTSSHSDFEFIEHLSRCNAPVLKKLVINCSFPDDPPPTKETCEKIRNMCRPNIDVEFLVKGRVRLDW
;
A
#
# COMPACT_ATOMS: atom_id res chain seq x y z
N MET A 1 81.04 -13.86 -16.39
CA MET A 1 80.12 -14.29 -15.33
C MET A 1 79.27 -13.09 -14.95
N LEU A 2 78.00 -13.09 -15.38
CA LEU A 2 76.80 -13.32 -14.55
C LEU A 2 76.50 -12.11 -13.66
N GLY A 3 75.34 -11.46 -13.71
CA GLY A 3 74.12 -11.71 -14.47
C GLY A 3 73.15 -10.59 -14.10
N GLU A 4 72.46 -10.04 -15.10
CA GLU A 4 71.47 -8.99 -14.93
C GLU A 4 70.14 -9.53 -14.38
N ASP A 5 69.49 -8.63 -13.66
CA ASP A 5 68.14 -8.67 -13.14
C ASP A 5 67.09 -9.23 -14.11
N GLN A 6 66.28 -10.18 -13.63
CA GLN A 6 64.90 -10.28 -14.10
C GLN A 6 64.00 -10.89 -13.01
N ARG A 7 63.59 -10.07 -12.05
CA ARG A 7 62.34 -10.35 -11.31
C ARG A 7 61.17 -10.09 -12.26
N ARG A 8 60.75 -11.12 -12.98
CA ARG A 8 59.47 -11.16 -13.70
C ARG A 8 58.34 -11.05 -12.67
N CYS A 9 57.81 -9.85 -12.46
CA CYS A 9 56.43 -9.71 -11.99
C CYS A 9 55.54 -10.27 -13.11
N SER A 10 54.90 -11.41 -12.87
CA SER A 10 53.85 -11.93 -13.73
C SER A 10 52.75 -10.87 -13.84
N SER A 11 52.73 -10.14 -14.96
CA SER A 11 51.61 -9.30 -15.35
C SER A 11 50.37 -10.19 -15.37
N GLY A 12 49.51 -10.07 -14.36
CA GLY A 12 48.19 -10.70 -14.40
C GLY A 12 47.51 -10.25 -15.69
N GLU A 13 47.10 -11.21 -16.51
CA GLU A 13 46.44 -10.93 -17.78
C GLU A 13 45.14 -10.15 -17.50
N ASP A 14 45.01 -8.93 -18.04
CA ASP A 14 43.82 -8.11 -17.87
C ASP A 14 42.68 -8.66 -18.73
N ARG A 15 41.95 -9.61 -18.15
CA ARG A 15 40.81 -10.29 -18.78
C ARG A 15 39.53 -9.47 -18.74
N ILE A 16 39.47 -8.41 -17.94
CA ILE A 16 38.28 -7.58 -17.72
C ILE A 16 38.18 -6.49 -18.79
N SER A 17 39.29 -5.87 -19.17
CA SER A 17 39.32 -4.89 -20.28
C SER A 17 38.96 -5.49 -21.64
N GLY A 18 39.22 -6.78 -21.84
CA GLY A 18 39.03 -7.49 -23.11
C GLY A 18 37.62 -8.04 -23.36
N LEU A 19 36.72 -8.00 -22.38
CA LEU A 19 35.38 -8.60 -22.49
C LEU A 19 34.57 -8.03 -23.66
N PRO A 20 33.82 -8.86 -24.42
CA PRO A 20 32.85 -8.42 -25.41
C PRO A 20 31.80 -7.48 -24.80
N ASP A 21 31.30 -6.54 -25.60
CA ASP A 21 30.37 -5.51 -25.15
C ASP A 21 29.08 -6.13 -24.60
N GLU A 22 28.59 -7.23 -25.18
CA GLU A 22 27.41 -7.98 -24.69
C GLU A 22 27.58 -8.41 -23.22
N LEU A 23 28.74 -8.98 -22.86
CA LEU A 23 29.02 -9.38 -21.48
C LEU A 23 29.19 -8.17 -20.56
N LEU A 24 29.74 -7.06 -21.07
CA LEU A 24 29.82 -5.81 -20.32
C LEU A 24 28.41 -5.27 -20.05
N HIS A 25 27.53 -5.26 -21.05
CA HIS A 25 26.13 -4.88 -20.89
C HIS A 25 25.45 -5.73 -19.81
N ASP A 26 25.62 -7.05 -19.85
CA ASP A 26 25.04 -7.96 -18.83
C ASP A 26 25.55 -7.68 -17.42
N ILE A 27 26.85 -7.41 -17.27
CA ILE A 27 27.45 -7.04 -15.98
C ILE A 27 26.85 -5.72 -15.49
N LEU A 28 26.78 -4.70 -16.36
CA LEU A 28 26.36 -3.36 -15.97
C LEU A 28 24.85 -3.27 -15.68
N VAL A 29 24.00 -3.99 -16.41
CA VAL A 29 22.55 -4.07 -16.10
C VAL A 29 22.33 -4.66 -14.70
N ARG A 30 23.12 -5.66 -14.31
CA ARG A 30 23.02 -6.29 -12.97
C ARG A 30 23.42 -5.37 -11.83
N LEU A 31 24.15 -4.28 -12.10
CA LEU A 31 24.47 -3.27 -11.07
C LEU A 31 23.24 -2.48 -10.63
N ARG A 32 22.17 -2.42 -11.46
CA ARG A 32 20.92 -1.70 -11.17
C ARG A 32 21.11 -0.24 -10.73
N SER A 33 22.22 0.38 -11.15
CA SER A 33 22.57 1.77 -10.88
C SER A 33 23.38 2.33 -12.04
N THR A 34 22.88 3.40 -12.67
CA THR A 34 23.61 4.09 -13.74
C THR A 34 24.89 4.72 -13.23
N ARG A 35 24.92 5.14 -11.95
CA ARG A 35 26.10 5.71 -11.33
C ARG A 35 27.20 4.67 -11.16
N ALA A 36 26.87 3.50 -10.61
CA ALA A 36 27.81 2.38 -10.50
C ALA A 36 28.31 1.96 -11.89
N ALA A 37 27.40 1.82 -12.86
CA ALA A 37 27.75 1.48 -14.23
C ALA A 37 28.69 2.51 -14.86
N ALA A 38 28.38 3.80 -14.75
CA ALA A 38 29.25 4.87 -15.25
C ALA A 38 30.63 4.87 -14.56
N ARG A 39 30.71 4.56 -13.26
CA ARG A 39 31.99 4.47 -12.53
C ARG A 39 32.90 3.34 -13.02
N THR A 40 32.34 2.26 -13.57
CA THR A 40 33.15 1.18 -14.17
C THR A 40 33.97 1.64 -15.38
N SER A 41 33.63 2.79 -15.97
CA SER A 41 34.43 3.47 -17.00
C SER A 41 35.89 3.73 -16.57
N LEU A 42 36.17 3.76 -15.27
CA LEU A 42 37.53 3.92 -14.73
C LEU A 42 38.38 2.65 -14.85
N LEU A 43 37.76 1.48 -15.03
CA LEU A 43 38.46 0.20 -15.14
C LEU A 43 39.18 0.06 -16.49
N SER A 44 38.60 0.59 -17.56
CA SER A 44 39.18 0.52 -18.90
C SER A 44 38.54 1.54 -19.84
N ARG A 45 39.31 2.03 -20.83
CA ARG A 45 38.80 2.95 -21.86
C ARG A 45 37.61 2.38 -22.63
N ARG A 46 37.56 1.06 -22.80
CA ARG A 46 36.47 0.35 -23.49
C ARG A 46 35.13 0.48 -22.77
N TRP A 47 35.15 0.50 -21.44
CA TRP A 47 33.94 0.52 -20.60
C TRP A 47 33.28 1.91 -20.58
N ARG A 48 33.99 2.96 -21.03
CA ARG A 48 33.57 4.37 -20.94
C ARG A 48 32.22 4.68 -21.56
N HIS A 49 31.86 3.97 -22.62
CA HIS A 49 30.66 4.24 -23.42
C HIS A 49 29.60 3.14 -23.31
N VAL A 50 29.91 2.01 -22.66
CA VAL A 50 29.00 0.86 -22.58
C VAL A 50 27.76 1.23 -21.78
N TRP A 51 27.93 1.92 -20.64
CA TRP A 51 26.82 2.30 -19.79
C TRP A 51 25.81 3.24 -20.49
N ALA A 52 26.25 4.03 -21.48
CA ALA A 52 25.41 4.97 -22.21
C ALA A 52 24.38 4.28 -23.13
N HIS A 53 24.62 3.02 -23.49
CA HIS A 53 23.75 2.19 -24.33
C HIS A 53 22.86 1.25 -23.51
N LEU A 54 22.87 1.36 -22.18
CA LEU A 54 22.04 0.52 -21.34
C LEU A 54 20.55 0.81 -21.56
N PRO A 55 19.70 -0.23 -21.55
CA PRO A 55 18.25 -0.07 -21.67
C PRO A 55 17.60 0.52 -20.41
N GLU A 56 18.37 0.74 -19.34
CA GLU A 56 17.88 1.24 -18.06
C GLU A 56 18.75 2.40 -17.56
N LEU A 57 18.10 3.49 -17.16
CA LEU A 57 18.70 4.59 -16.42
C LEU A 57 18.11 4.65 -15.01
N VAL A 58 18.90 4.30 -14.00
CA VAL A 58 18.53 4.33 -12.58
C VAL A 58 19.44 5.33 -11.87
N LEU A 59 18.86 6.47 -11.50
CA LEU A 59 19.52 7.67 -11.00
C LEU A 59 18.91 8.07 -9.64
N ASN A 60 19.14 7.23 -8.62
CA ASN A 60 18.55 7.42 -7.30
C ASN A 60 19.58 8.01 -6.32
N GLU A 61 19.22 9.10 -5.66
CA GLU A 61 20.09 9.80 -4.70
C GLU A 61 20.30 9.01 -3.41
N GLY A 62 19.30 8.24 -2.95
CA GLY A 62 19.35 7.43 -1.72
C GLY A 62 19.76 5.97 -1.92
N GLY A 63 20.29 5.59 -3.09
CA GLY A 63 20.70 4.20 -3.37
C GLY A 63 21.95 3.74 -2.60
N PRO A 64 22.34 2.45 -2.70
CA PRO A 64 23.51 1.89 -1.99
C PRO A 64 24.82 2.63 -2.28
N ASP A 65 24.92 3.19 -3.48
CA ASP A 65 26.03 3.96 -4.00
C ASP A 65 25.72 5.46 -4.08
N ALA A 66 24.85 5.94 -3.18
CA ALA A 66 24.55 7.34 -2.95
C ALA A 66 25.82 8.16 -2.65
N PRO A 67 25.95 9.38 -3.21
CA PRO A 67 27.02 10.28 -2.83
C PRO A 67 26.87 10.72 -1.35
N PRO A 68 27.98 10.90 -0.61
CA PRO A 68 27.93 11.43 0.74
C PRO A 68 27.26 12.83 0.76
N PRO A 69 26.68 13.26 1.90
CA PRO A 69 25.89 14.50 2.01
C PRO A 69 26.47 15.74 1.31
N PRO A 70 27.77 16.08 1.41
CA PRO A 70 28.32 17.28 0.75
C PRO A 70 28.31 17.21 -0.80
N GLN A 71 28.17 16.02 -1.40
CA GLN A 71 28.18 15.82 -2.84
C GLN A 71 26.77 15.70 -3.45
N ARG A 72 25.72 15.65 -2.63
CA ARG A 72 24.31 15.57 -3.07
C ARG A 72 23.89 16.76 -3.96
N ALA A 73 24.36 17.96 -3.66
CA ALA A 73 24.14 19.15 -4.50
C ALA A 73 24.67 18.98 -5.94
N SER A 74 25.74 18.21 -6.12
CA SER A 74 26.31 17.90 -7.44
C SER A 74 25.51 16.84 -8.18
N PHE A 75 24.75 15.99 -7.46
CA PHE A 75 24.04 14.86 -8.05
C PHE A 75 22.97 15.32 -9.06
N LYS A 76 22.32 16.47 -8.83
CA LYS A 76 21.39 17.08 -9.79
C LYS A 76 22.03 17.42 -11.15
N LYS A 77 23.33 17.76 -11.17
CA LYS A 77 24.07 17.97 -12.43
C LYS A 77 24.38 16.63 -13.09
N THR A 78 24.71 15.62 -12.30
CA THR A 78 24.96 14.25 -12.77
C THR A 78 23.75 13.63 -13.46
N VAL A 79 22.53 13.85 -12.95
CA VAL A 79 21.30 13.36 -13.61
C VAL A 79 21.14 13.93 -15.01
N ASN A 80 21.27 15.25 -15.18
CA ASN A 80 21.22 15.88 -16.49
C ASN A 80 22.33 15.36 -17.42
N ALA A 81 23.56 15.27 -16.92
CA ALA A 81 24.68 14.76 -17.70
C ALA A 81 24.48 13.31 -18.13
N ALA A 82 23.88 12.46 -17.29
CA ALA A 82 23.57 11.07 -17.61
C ALA A 82 22.48 10.96 -18.69
N ILE A 83 21.42 11.78 -18.60
CA ILE A 83 20.38 11.87 -19.61
C ILE A 83 20.95 12.36 -20.94
N ASP A 84 21.79 13.39 -20.91
CA ASP A 84 22.43 13.96 -22.11
C ASP A 84 23.43 12.98 -22.75
N ALA A 85 24.09 12.15 -21.95
CA ALA A 85 25.05 11.14 -22.43
C ALA A 85 24.38 9.82 -22.83
N CYS A 86 23.08 9.65 -22.63
CA CYS A 86 22.38 8.42 -23.00
C CYS A 86 22.27 8.28 -24.52
N LEU A 87 22.80 7.18 -25.03
CA LEU A 87 22.82 6.82 -26.45
C LEU A 87 21.82 5.72 -26.81
N ALA A 88 21.21 5.08 -25.80
CA ALA A 88 20.16 4.10 -26.04
C ALA A 88 18.97 4.73 -26.81
N PRO A 89 18.54 4.13 -27.93
CA PRO A 89 17.41 4.65 -28.73
C PRO A 89 16.08 4.49 -27.99
N THR A 90 15.95 3.40 -27.24
CA THR A 90 14.79 3.09 -26.39
C THR A 90 15.26 2.68 -25.01
N LEU A 91 14.47 3.01 -23.99
CA LEU A 91 14.71 2.69 -22.59
C LEU A 91 13.55 1.86 -22.04
N GLU A 92 13.88 0.69 -21.51
CA GLU A 92 12.93 -0.14 -20.74
C GLU A 92 12.64 0.49 -19.37
N ARG A 93 13.58 1.25 -18.80
CA ARG A 93 13.38 1.90 -17.50
C ARG A 93 14.10 3.23 -17.39
N LEU A 94 13.39 4.25 -16.94
CA LEU A 94 13.95 5.49 -16.40
C LEU A 94 13.45 5.68 -14.98
N SER A 95 14.35 5.65 -14.00
CA SER A 95 14.06 5.88 -12.59
C SER A 95 14.93 7.02 -12.07
N ILE A 96 14.29 8.07 -11.56
CA ILE A 96 14.97 9.22 -10.98
C ILE A 96 14.39 9.45 -9.59
N THR A 97 15.24 9.39 -8.56
CA THR A 97 14.86 9.74 -7.18
C THR A 97 15.80 10.80 -6.67
N LEU A 98 15.25 11.95 -6.26
CA LEU A 98 16.01 13.11 -5.80
C LEU A 98 15.34 13.77 -4.59
N SER A 99 16.13 14.31 -3.67
CA SER A 99 15.66 15.26 -2.66
C SER A 99 15.43 16.65 -3.29
N PRO A 100 14.60 17.54 -2.69
CA PRO A 100 13.92 18.61 -3.43
C PRO A 100 14.88 19.80 -3.69
N LEU A 101 14.36 20.93 -4.18
CA LEU A 101 15.07 22.01 -4.89
C LEU A 101 15.48 21.64 -6.33
N VAL A 102 14.63 20.94 -7.08
CA VAL A 102 14.83 20.75 -8.52
C VAL A 102 13.97 21.77 -9.28
N PRO A 103 14.55 22.67 -10.09
CA PRO A 103 13.75 23.60 -10.89
C PRO A 103 12.87 22.88 -11.92
N ALA A 104 11.64 23.36 -12.14
CA ALA A 104 10.67 22.80 -13.08
C ALA A 104 11.23 22.55 -14.48
N ARG A 105 12.08 23.46 -14.98
CA ARG A 105 12.76 23.31 -16.29
C ARG A 105 13.57 22.01 -16.42
N ARG A 106 14.14 21.49 -15.32
CA ARG A 106 14.89 20.24 -15.33
C ARG A 106 13.96 19.04 -15.37
N VAL A 107 12.92 19.05 -14.53
CA VAL A 107 11.89 18.00 -14.54
C VAL A 107 11.23 17.90 -15.91
N THR A 108 10.87 19.04 -16.50
CA THR A 108 10.31 19.12 -17.86
C THR A 108 11.26 18.51 -18.91
N LYS A 109 12.58 18.76 -18.79
CA LYS A 109 13.58 18.14 -19.68
C LYS A 109 13.58 16.61 -19.53
N TRP A 110 13.47 16.10 -18.31
CA TRP A 110 13.45 14.66 -18.04
C TRP A 110 12.18 14.00 -18.56
N LEU A 111 11.02 14.61 -18.34
CA LEU A 111 9.75 14.12 -18.88
C LEU A 111 9.71 14.14 -20.40
N ARG A 112 10.25 15.20 -21.04
CA ARG A 112 10.41 15.24 -22.50
C ARG A 112 11.30 14.11 -23.01
N PHE A 113 12.45 13.88 -22.37
CA PHE A 113 13.32 12.77 -22.71
C PHE A 113 12.61 11.42 -22.54
N ALA A 114 11.87 11.23 -21.44
CA ALA A 114 11.11 10.03 -21.17
C ALA A 114 10.06 9.75 -22.25
N SER A 115 9.29 10.78 -22.65
CA SER A 115 8.24 10.66 -23.65
C SER A 115 8.74 10.19 -25.02
N GLN A 116 10.01 10.45 -25.34
CA GLN A 116 10.62 10.11 -26.62
C GLN A 116 11.26 8.72 -26.62
N ARG A 117 11.75 8.24 -25.47
CA ARG A 117 12.62 7.06 -25.41
C ARG A 117 12.10 5.94 -24.54
N VAL A 118 11.24 6.20 -23.55
CA VAL A 118 10.81 5.17 -22.59
C VAL A 118 9.70 4.32 -23.18
N VAL A 119 9.93 3.01 -23.23
CA VAL A 119 8.99 1.97 -23.72
C VAL A 119 8.51 1.02 -22.62
N GLY A 120 9.08 1.12 -21.42
CA GLY A 120 8.71 0.34 -20.24
C GLY A 120 8.22 1.25 -19.11
N THR A 121 9.04 1.45 -18.08
CA THR A 121 8.67 2.16 -16.86
C THR A 121 9.35 3.52 -16.75
N LEU A 122 8.56 4.56 -16.54
CA LEU A 122 8.98 5.87 -16.07
C LEU A 122 8.67 5.99 -14.57
N SER A 123 9.67 6.22 -13.75
CA SER A 123 9.52 6.51 -12.33
C SER A 123 10.26 7.80 -11.97
N LEU A 124 9.55 8.77 -11.42
CA LEU A 124 10.10 10.03 -10.95
C LEU A 124 9.58 10.29 -9.54
N SER A 125 10.49 10.25 -8.56
CA SER A 125 10.20 10.58 -7.17
C SER A 125 11.05 11.76 -6.71
N LEU A 126 10.39 12.83 -6.28
CA LEU A 126 11.01 14.01 -5.70
C LEU A 126 10.63 14.05 -4.21
N VAL A 127 11.58 13.83 -3.31
CA VAL A 127 11.31 13.88 -1.86
C VAL A 127 11.40 15.35 -1.43
N SER A 128 10.51 15.89 -0.59
CA SER A 128 10.72 17.19 0.08
C SER A 128 10.59 17.10 1.59
N PRO A 129 11.51 17.67 2.40
CA PRO A 129 11.40 17.63 3.86
C PRO A 129 10.46 18.70 4.43
N HIS A 130 10.12 19.78 3.70
CA HIS A 130 9.25 20.85 4.20
C HIS A 130 8.47 21.56 3.08
N ASP A 131 7.23 21.95 3.39
CA ASP A 131 6.26 22.66 2.56
C ASP A 131 6.39 24.18 2.76
N ASN A 132 7.20 24.83 1.91
CA ASN A 132 7.45 26.27 1.98
C ASN A 132 7.69 26.91 0.59
N GLY A 133 7.36 26.20 -0.50
CA GLY A 133 7.76 26.56 -1.86
C GLY A 133 6.69 27.30 -2.67
N GLU A 134 7.12 28.18 -3.58
CA GLU A 134 6.28 28.70 -4.67
C GLU A 134 5.78 27.54 -5.56
N GLU A 135 4.50 27.58 -5.95
CA GLU A 135 3.89 26.60 -6.84
C GLU A 135 4.68 26.48 -8.16
N SER A 136 5.01 25.24 -8.53
CA SER A 136 5.75 24.93 -9.75
C SER A 136 4.91 24.07 -10.67
N GLU A 137 4.76 24.51 -11.91
CA GLU A 137 3.96 23.81 -12.92
C GLU A 137 4.84 22.96 -13.84
N ILE A 138 4.38 21.74 -14.13
CA ILE A 138 4.99 20.83 -15.10
C ILE A 138 3.94 20.15 -15.95
N GLU A 139 4.28 19.88 -17.20
CA GLU A 139 3.44 19.10 -18.12
C GLU A 139 3.99 17.69 -18.27
N LEU A 140 3.12 16.68 -18.22
CA LEU A 140 3.43 15.28 -18.52
C LEU A 140 3.22 15.01 -20.01
N PRO A 141 4.27 14.98 -20.85
CA PRO A 141 4.08 14.77 -22.28
C PRO A 141 3.56 13.35 -22.57
N ALA A 142 2.93 13.18 -23.73
CA ALA A 142 2.37 11.90 -24.15
C ALA A 142 3.46 10.82 -24.32
N CYS A 143 3.63 9.98 -23.31
CA CYS A 143 4.57 8.86 -23.29
C CYS A 143 3.99 7.66 -24.05
N THR A 144 3.88 7.77 -25.38
CA THR A 144 3.23 6.77 -26.26
C THR A 144 3.71 5.33 -26.03
N GLY A 145 5.02 5.16 -25.82
CA GLY A 145 5.66 3.87 -25.60
C GLY A 145 5.63 3.36 -24.16
N ALA A 146 5.46 4.23 -23.16
CA ALA A 146 5.59 3.83 -21.76
C ALA A 146 4.42 2.94 -21.31
N LYS A 147 4.74 1.81 -20.69
CA LYS A 147 3.77 0.87 -20.11
C LYS A 147 3.36 1.26 -18.69
N SER A 148 4.26 1.90 -17.95
CA SER A 148 4.04 2.33 -16.58
C SER A 148 4.63 3.72 -16.36
N VAL A 149 3.86 4.60 -15.72
CA VAL A 149 4.26 5.95 -15.32
C VAL A 149 3.95 6.12 -13.84
N ASN A 150 4.98 6.35 -13.04
CA ASN A 150 4.89 6.58 -11.60
C ASN A 150 5.50 7.95 -11.29
N LEU A 151 4.69 8.86 -10.79
CA LEU A 151 5.08 10.21 -10.43
C LEU A 151 4.79 10.42 -8.94
N ASP A 152 5.83 10.66 -8.17
CA ASP A 152 5.77 10.98 -6.76
C ASP A 152 6.39 12.38 -6.62
N LEU A 153 5.53 13.39 -6.61
CA LEU A 153 5.94 14.79 -6.67
C LEU A 153 5.27 15.53 -5.51
N PRO A 154 6.00 16.30 -4.70
CA PRO A 154 5.43 17.02 -3.57
C PRO A 154 4.28 17.93 -4.01
N ASP A 155 3.34 18.19 -3.12
CA ASP A 155 2.19 19.09 -3.26
C ASP A 155 2.45 20.45 -3.91
N GLN A 156 3.64 21.01 -3.76
CA GLN A 156 4.05 22.24 -4.45
C GLN A 156 4.00 22.13 -5.99
N TRP A 157 4.02 20.91 -6.55
CA TRP A 157 3.98 20.66 -7.99
C TRP A 157 2.55 20.58 -8.51
N ARG A 158 2.25 21.36 -9.55
CA ARG A 158 1.03 21.22 -10.35
C ARG A 158 1.34 20.47 -11.63
N LEU A 159 0.68 19.32 -11.80
CA LEU A 159 0.81 18.47 -12.97
C LEU A 159 -0.25 18.83 -14.01
N ARG A 160 0.19 19.12 -15.22
CA ARG A 160 -0.62 19.34 -16.41
C ARG A 160 -0.56 18.13 -17.33
N VAL A 161 -1.66 17.90 -18.03
CA VAL A 161 -1.75 16.89 -19.07
C VAL A 161 -1.87 17.60 -20.43
N PRO A 162 -1.17 17.13 -21.47
CA PRO A 162 -1.26 17.71 -22.79
C PRO A 162 -2.70 17.63 -23.29
N SER A 163 -3.15 18.66 -23.99
CA SER A 163 -4.48 18.69 -24.62
C SER A 163 -4.63 17.67 -25.75
N SER A 164 -3.52 17.11 -26.25
CA SER A 164 -3.49 16.12 -27.33
C SER A 164 -2.34 15.13 -27.15
N GLY A 165 -2.54 13.90 -27.63
CA GLY A 165 -1.57 12.82 -27.50
C GLY A 165 -2.16 11.63 -26.74
N LEU A 166 -1.70 10.43 -27.09
CA LEU A 166 -2.20 9.18 -26.52
C LEU A 166 -1.08 8.45 -25.78
N PHE A 167 -1.42 7.94 -24.60
CA PHE A 167 -0.59 7.01 -23.84
C PHE A 167 -0.92 5.58 -24.28
N THR A 168 -0.63 5.27 -25.55
CA THR A 168 -1.12 4.04 -26.22
C THR A 168 -0.68 2.73 -25.59
N ALA A 169 0.49 2.70 -24.94
CA ALA A 169 1.03 1.52 -24.29
C ALA A 169 0.75 1.48 -22.77
N LEU A 170 0.22 2.55 -22.19
CA LEU A 170 0.15 2.72 -20.75
C LEU A 170 -0.89 1.79 -20.14
N THR A 171 -0.42 0.90 -19.25
CA THR A 171 -1.25 -0.04 -18.50
C THR A 171 -1.33 0.31 -17.02
N SER A 172 -0.38 1.06 -16.49
CA SER A 172 -0.32 1.46 -15.08
C SER A 172 0.05 2.93 -14.92
N LEU A 173 -0.77 3.68 -14.22
CA LEU A 173 -0.51 5.09 -13.88
C LEU A 173 -0.59 5.27 -12.37
N SER A 174 0.47 5.81 -11.78
CA SER A 174 0.50 6.20 -10.36
C SER A 174 0.91 7.67 -10.24
N ILE A 175 0.11 8.47 -9.55
CA ILE A 175 0.41 9.88 -9.25
C ILE A 175 0.20 10.11 -7.76
N CYS A 176 1.26 10.50 -7.05
CA CYS A 176 1.25 10.77 -5.62
C CYS A 176 1.65 12.23 -5.37
N TYR A 177 0.89 12.88 -4.48
CA TYR A 177 1.01 14.23 -3.92
C TYR A 177 0.92 15.40 -4.92
N ALA A 178 1.19 15.18 -6.22
CA ALA A 178 1.19 16.22 -7.24
C ALA A 178 -0.20 16.78 -7.52
N ARG A 179 -0.45 18.08 -7.32
CA ARG A 179 -1.75 18.73 -7.57
C ARG A 179 -2.18 18.63 -9.03
N MET A 180 -3.46 18.39 -9.26
CA MET A 180 -4.04 18.26 -10.61
C MET A 180 -5.48 18.81 -10.68
N GLU A 181 -5.92 19.27 -11.85
CA GLU A 181 -7.34 19.59 -12.07
C GLU A 181 -8.16 18.32 -12.37
N GLY A 182 -9.37 18.21 -11.81
CA GLY A 182 -10.27 17.07 -12.09
C GLY A 182 -10.67 16.94 -13.56
N SER A 183 -10.74 18.05 -14.30
CA SER A 183 -10.99 18.09 -15.74
C SER A 183 -9.83 17.47 -16.54
N GLU A 184 -8.59 17.74 -16.15
CA GLU A 184 -7.38 17.17 -16.76
C GLU A 184 -7.29 15.67 -16.47
N LEU A 185 -7.63 15.26 -15.24
CA LEU A 185 -7.72 13.85 -14.88
C LEU A 185 -8.76 13.12 -15.73
N THR A 186 -9.95 13.71 -15.88
CA THR A 186 -11.02 13.18 -16.72
C THR A 186 -10.53 13.00 -18.16
N ALA A 187 -9.90 14.04 -18.73
CA ALA A 187 -9.39 13.99 -20.09
C ALA A 187 -8.32 12.89 -20.26
N LEU A 188 -7.36 12.82 -19.33
CA LEU A 188 -6.29 11.82 -19.35
C LEU A 188 -6.84 10.40 -19.37
N VAL A 189 -7.69 10.05 -18.41
CA VAL A 189 -8.17 8.68 -18.23
C VAL A 189 -9.22 8.30 -19.29
N CYS A 190 -10.18 9.19 -19.56
CA CYS A 190 -11.29 8.87 -20.47
C CYS A 190 -10.89 8.89 -21.95
N THR A 191 -9.88 9.68 -22.34
CA THR A 191 -9.58 9.92 -23.77
C THR A 191 -8.17 9.54 -24.18
N GLN A 192 -7.18 9.62 -23.28
CA GLN A 192 -5.77 9.50 -23.65
C GLN A 192 -5.14 8.15 -23.30
N CYS A 193 -5.78 7.35 -22.43
CA CYS A 193 -5.21 6.13 -21.87
C CYS A 193 -6.04 4.86 -22.22
N PRO A 194 -6.06 4.41 -23.50
CA PRO A 194 -6.99 3.38 -23.98
C PRO A 194 -6.69 1.95 -23.49
N ARG A 195 -5.55 1.71 -22.84
CA ARG A 195 -5.11 0.39 -22.35
C ARG A 195 -4.87 0.38 -20.84
N LEU A 196 -5.26 1.44 -20.13
CA LEU A 196 -5.00 1.59 -18.71
C LEU A 196 -5.75 0.51 -17.92
N ARG A 197 -5.01 -0.25 -17.12
CA ARG A 197 -5.54 -1.33 -16.27
C ARG A 197 -5.51 -0.96 -14.80
N THR A 198 -4.46 -0.25 -14.38
CA THR A 198 -4.27 0.15 -12.99
C THR A 198 -4.13 1.67 -12.92
N LEU A 199 -4.93 2.30 -12.06
CA LEU A 199 -4.87 3.71 -11.76
C LEU A 199 -4.72 3.90 -10.25
N SER A 200 -3.67 4.60 -9.82
CA SER A 200 -3.43 4.93 -8.42
C SER A 200 -3.20 6.42 -8.28
N LEU A 201 -4.08 7.09 -7.56
CA LEU A 201 -4.04 8.54 -7.35
C LEU A 201 -4.11 8.82 -5.86
N PHE A 202 -3.05 9.43 -5.35
CA PHE A 202 -2.92 9.88 -3.97
C PHE A 202 -2.60 11.37 -4.01
N THR A 203 -3.53 12.19 -4.48
CA THR A 203 -3.26 13.58 -4.85
C THR A 203 -4.37 14.53 -4.43
N PRO A 204 -4.02 15.73 -3.93
CA PRO A 204 -4.99 16.81 -3.74
C PRO A 204 -5.43 17.39 -5.08
N LEU A 205 -6.74 17.41 -5.33
CA LEU A 205 -7.30 18.08 -6.49
C LEU A 205 -7.32 19.60 -6.28
N VAL A 206 -7.09 20.35 -7.37
CA VAL A 206 -7.10 21.81 -7.34
C VAL A 206 -8.53 22.31 -7.16
N GLY A 207 -8.83 22.75 -5.94
CA GLY A 207 -10.17 23.20 -5.55
C GLY A 207 -11.17 22.05 -5.46
N THR A 208 -12.39 22.38 -5.07
CA THR A 208 -13.49 21.43 -4.99
C THR A 208 -13.96 21.06 -6.41
N THR A 209 -13.75 19.81 -6.81
CA THR A 209 -13.93 19.40 -8.22
C THR A 209 -14.91 18.25 -8.41
N ASP A 210 -15.59 18.29 -9.55
CA ASP A 210 -16.38 17.20 -10.09
C ASP A 210 -15.57 16.57 -11.23
N PHE A 211 -15.46 15.24 -11.27
CA PHE A 211 -14.75 14.56 -12.35
C PHE A 211 -15.29 13.16 -12.62
N THR A 212 -14.91 12.62 -13.78
CA THR A 212 -15.40 11.33 -14.23
C THR A 212 -14.29 10.43 -14.74
N ILE A 213 -14.40 9.14 -14.43
CA ILE A 213 -13.55 8.08 -14.97
C ILE A 213 -14.43 7.15 -15.78
N ARG A 214 -14.26 7.16 -17.12
CA ARG A 214 -14.86 6.17 -18.02
C ARG A 214 -13.76 5.40 -18.71
N SER A 215 -13.72 4.08 -18.50
CA SER A 215 -12.70 3.23 -19.14
C SER A 215 -13.15 1.78 -19.25
N ASP A 216 -13.06 1.22 -20.45
CA ASP A 216 -13.34 -0.20 -20.70
C ASP A 216 -12.17 -1.14 -20.39
N SER A 217 -11.01 -0.59 -20.01
CA SER A 217 -9.78 -1.36 -19.76
C SER A 217 -9.35 -1.43 -18.30
N LEU A 218 -9.89 -0.56 -17.43
CA LEU A 218 -9.52 -0.51 -16.02
C LEU A 218 -9.94 -1.80 -15.29
N LEU A 219 -9.02 -2.31 -14.47
CA LEU A 219 -9.17 -3.50 -13.62
C LEU A 219 -9.03 -3.14 -12.13
N SER A 220 -8.13 -2.21 -11.78
CA SER A 220 -7.85 -1.82 -10.39
C SER A 220 -7.70 -0.30 -10.28
N VAL A 221 -8.44 0.32 -9.36
CA VAL A 221 -8.46 1.77 -9.14
C VAL A 221 -8.28 2.08 -7.65
N TRP A 222 -7.31 2.91 -7.33
CA TRP A 222 -7.01 3.40 -5.98
C TRP A 222 -7.08 4.91 -6.00
N LEU A 223 -8.09 5.51 -5.36
CA LEU A 223 -8.28 6.96 -5.28
C LEU A 223 -8.29 7.38 -3.82
N CYS A 224 -7.26 8.13 -3.43
CA CYS A 224 -7.20 8.88 -2.20
C CYS A 224 -7.05 10.36 -2.59
N LEU A 225 -8.18 11.08 -2.60
CA LEU A 225 -8.29 12.38 -3.25
C LEU A 225 -8.92 13.40 -2.33
N ASP A 226 -8.15 14.42 -1.97
CA ASP A 226 -8.71 15.59 -1.28
C ASP A 226 -9.50 16.47 -2.25
N ASN A 227 -10.54 17.13 -1.74
CA ASN A 227 -11.37 18.11 -2.46
C ASN A 227 -12.26 17.53 -3.57
N THR A 228 -12.65 16.25 -3.49
CA THR A 228 -13.56 15.63 -4.46
C THR A 228 -15.02 15.87 -4.07
N ARG A 229 -15.76 16.66 -4.86
CA ARG A 229 -17.21 16.86 -4.62
C ARG A 229 -18.06 15.77 -5.25
N ARG A 230 -17.88 15.51 -6.55
CA ARG A 230 -18.62 14.48 -7.29
C ARG A 230 -17.68 13.62 -8.10
N LEU A 231 -17.76 12.31 -7.86
CA LEU A 231 -17.03 11.28 -8.58
C LEU A 231 -18.01 10.39 -9.34
N GLU A 232 -17.82 10.25 -10.65
CA GLU A 232 -18.50 9.21 -11.43
C GLU A 232 -17.47 8.22 -11.98
N ILE A 233 -17.69 6.92 -11.75
CA ILE A 233 -16.88 5.83 -12.30
C ILE A 233 -17.77 4.93 -13.14
N VAL A 234 -17.42 4.78 -14.42
CA VAL A 234 -18.01 3.82 -15.35
C VAL A 234 -16.90 2.94 -15.90
N ALA A 235 -16.73 1.76 -15.32
CA ALA A 235 -15.65 0.85 -15.65
C ALA A 235 -16.13 -0.61 -15.64
N PRO A 236 -16.60 -1.14 -16.79
CA PRO A 236 -17.26 -2.45 -16.87
C PRO A 236 -16.36 -3.66 -16.58
N ARG A 237 -15.04 -3.46 -16.53
CA ARG A 237 -14.07 -4.50 -16.20
C ARG A 237 -13.38 -4.30 -14.85
N LEU A 238 -13.79 -3.30 -14.08
CA LEU A 238 -13.19 -3.01 -12.79
C LEU A 238 -13.47 -4.16 -11.81
N GLU A 239 -12.40 -4.72 -11.27
CA GLU A 239 -12.40 -5.84 -10.32
C GLU A 239 -12.06 -5.36 -8.91
N GLU A 240 -11.23 -4.32 -8.78
CA GLU A 240 -10.77 -3.77 -7.51
C GLU A 240 -10.94 -2.25 -7.45
N LEU A 241 -11.52 -1.75 -6.36
CA LEU A 241 -11.73 -0.33 -6.11
C LEU A 241 -11.37 0.02 -4.68
N CYS A 242 -10.50 1.01 -4.51
CA CYS A 242 -10.26 1.68 -3.24
C CYS A 242 -10.61 3.16 -3.38
N LEU A 243 -11.45 3.66 -2.47
CA LEU A 243 -11.89 5.05 -2.44
C LEU A 243 -11.72 5.63 -1.04
N SER A 244 -11.17 6.84 -0.97
CA SER A 244 -11.29 7.73 0.18
C SER A 244 -11.78 9.12 -0.25
N ASP A 245 -12.45 9.81 0.67
CA ASP A 245 -12.70 11.26 0.66
C ASP A 245 -13.48 11.82 -0.54
N ALA A 246 -14.37 11.00 -1.13
CA ALA A 246 -15.35 11.45 -2.11
C ALA A 246 -16.66 11.85 -1.42
N ILE A 247 -17.07 13.11 -1.59
CA ILE A 247 -18.29 13.67 -0.99
C ILE A 247 -19.59 13.08 -1.60
N GLU A 248 -19.62 12.89 -2.91
CA GLU A 248 -20.67 12.21 -3.68
C GLU A 248 -20.00 11.27 -4.69
N ALA A 249 -20.47 10.04 -4.80
CA ALA A 249 -19.89 9.03 -5.68
C ALA A 249 -20.97 8.22 -6.40
N ARG A 250 -20.79 7.99 -7.71
CA ARG A 250 -21.63 7.09 -8.51
C ARG A 250 -20.75 6.09 -9.24
N ILE A 251 -20.92 4.82 -8.92
CA ILE A 251 -20.02 3.75 -9.36
C ILE A 251 -20.83 2.70 -10.14
N SER A 252 -20.46 2.49 -11.40
CA SER A 252 -20.93 1.40 -12.26
C SER A 252 -19.75 0.50 -12.62
N ALA A 253 -19.71 -0.67 -11.97
CA ALA A 253 -18.60 -1.61 -12.01
C ALA A 253 -19.14 -3.07 -11.84
N PRO A 254 -19.75 -3.67 -12.88
CA PRO A 254 -20.42 -4.98 -12.80
C PRO A 254 -19.53 -6.16 -12.44
N LYS A 255 -18.21 -6.01 -12.53
CA LYS A 255 -17.23 -7.05 -12.17
C LYS A 255 -16.52 -6.79 -10.84
N LEU A 256 -16.96 -5.78 -10.08
CA LEU A 256 -16.29 -5.42 -8.85
C LEU A 256 -16.36 -6.58 -7.86
N GLY A 257 -15.20 -7.11 -7.50
CA GLY A 257 -15.04 -8.18 -6.52
C GLY A 257 -14.43 -7.67 -5.22
N LYS A 258 -13.58 -6.64 -5.28
CA LYS A 258 -12.90 -6.09 -4.10
C LYS A 258 -13.19 -4.61 -3.94
N LEU A 259 -13.63 -4.23 -2.75
CA LEU A 259 -13.90 -2.84 -2.39
C LEU A 259 -13.17 -2.49 -1.09
N ALA A 260 -12.36 -1.43 -1.12
CA ALA A 260 -11.82 -0.80 0.07
C ALA A 260 -12.42 0.61 0.21
N TRP A 261 -12.92 0.93 1.40
CA TRP A 261 -13.50 2.24 1.71
C TRP A 261 -12.80 2.82 2.94
N ASP A 262 -11.82 3.69 2.70
CA ASP A 262 -10.91 4.26 3.72
C ASP A 262 -11.03 5.79 3.81
N GLY A 263 -12.25 6.34 3.82
CA GLY A 263 -12.48 7.78 3.84
C GLY A 263 -13.72 8.21 4.63
N ASP A 264 -14.11 9.47 4.43
CA ASP A 264 -15.30 10.12 5.01
C ASP A 264 -16.59 9.26 5.06
N VAL A 265 -17.55 9.74 5.87
CA VAL A 265 -18.86 9.13 6.14
C VAL A 265 -19.55 8.59 4.88
N TYR A 266 -19.76 7.28 4.81
CA TYR A 266 -20.61 6.70 3.77
C TYR A 266 -22.07 7.11 3.95
N ASP A 267 -22.62 7.84 2.98
CA ASP A 267 -24.05 8.19 2.92
C ASP A 267 -24.72 7.51 1.69
N PRO A 268 -25.70 6.60 1.89
CA PRO A 268 -26.46 5.97 0.80
C PRO A 268 -27.17 6.95 -0.14
N CYS A 269 -27.44 8.18 0.30
CA CYS A 269 -28.07 9.22 -0.53
C CYS A 269 -27.07 9.89 -1.49
N ARG A 270 -25.76 9.71 -1.25
CA ARG A 270 -24.67 10.39 -1.96
C ARG A 270 -23.74 9.41 -2.66
N HIS A 271 -23.63 8.20 -2.14
CA HIS A 271 -22.83 7.12 -2.66
C HIS A 271 -23.72 6.03 -3.25
N HIS A 272 -23.66 5.90 -4.57
CA HIS A 272 -24.52 5.01 -5.33
C HIS A 272 -23.70 3.97 -6.07
N PHE A 273 -23.91 2.70 -5.73
CA PHE A 273 -23.47 1.56 -6.53
C PHE A 273 -24.62 1.13 -7.44
N VAL A 274 -24.49 1.35 -8.75
CA VAL A 274 -25.61 1.17 -9.70
C VAL A 274 -25.62 -0.25 -10.27
N ASP A 275 -24.49 -0.66 -10.84
CA ASP A 275 -24.34 -1.96 -11.50
C ASP A 275 -23.24 -2.75 -10.76
N VAL A 276 -23.42 -2.99 -9.47
CA VAL A 276 -22.45 -3.74 -8.66
C VAL A 276 -23.15 -4.94 -8.05
N CYS A 277 -22.48 -6.09 -8.08
CA CYS A 277 -23.02 -7.30 -7.47
C CYS A 277 -23.12 -7.13 -5.95
N ARG A 278 -24.18 -7.68 -5.33
CA ARG A 278 -24.30 -7.72 -3.87
C ARG A 278 -23.39 -8.74 -3.20
N ARG A 279 -22.62 -9.49 -3.99
CA ARG A 279 -21.63 -10.45 -3.51
C ARG A 279 -20.23 -9.94 -3.85
N LEU A 280 -19.41 -9.73 -2.84
CA LEU A 280 -18.01 -9.35 -2.97
C LEU A 280 -17.08 -10.49 -2.58
N GLU A 281 -15.90 -10.51 -3.20
CA GLU A 281 -14.78 -11.34 -2.77
C GLU A 281 -14.14 -10.74 -1.52
N GLN A 282 -13.92 -9.42 -1.50
CA GLN A 282 -13.31 -8.71 -0.38
C GLN A 282 -13.98 -7.36 -0.14
N LEU A 283 -14.22 -7.05 1.14
CA LEU A 283 -14.63 -5.72 1.60
C LEU A 283 -13.70 -5.27 2.73
N ASP A 284 -13.01 -4.15 2.54
CA ASP A 284 -12.14 -3.51 3.55
C ASP A 284 -12.75 -2.17 3.98
N ILE A 285 -12.96 -2.01 5.28
CA ILE A 285 -13.60 -0.82 5.87
C ILE A 285 -12.91 -0.35 7.16
N GLY A 286 -12.79 0.97 7.30
CA GLY A 286 -12.36 1.62 8.54
C GLY A 286 -13.54 2.07 9.42
N ILE A 287 -13.49 1.81 10.73
CA ILE A 287 -14.47 2.27 11.73
C ILE A 287 -13.81 3.26 12.70
N GLY A 288 -14.44 4.41 12.91
CA GLY A 288 -14.15 5.29 14.06
C GLY A 288 -13.12 6.40 13.86
N ARG A 289 -12.70 6.70 12.62
CA ARG A 289 -11.96 7.95 12.31
C ARG A 289 -12.89 9.18 12.23
N THR A 290 -14.16 9.00 11.86
CA THR A 290 -15.24 10.01 11.81
C THR A 290 -16.62 9.34 12.06
N GLN A 291 -17.74 10.09 12.11
CA GLN A 291 -19.11 9.54 12.27
C GLN A 291 -19.49 8.64 11.08
N SER A 292 -19.04 7.39 11.07
CA SER A 292 -19.08 6.48 9.92
C SER A 292 -20.50 5.99 9.60
N GLY A 293 -20.88 5.92 8.33
CA GLY A 293 -22.10 5.22 7.85
C GLY A 293 -21.78 3.82 7.30
N VAL A 294 -20.79 3.14 7.88
CA VAL A 294 -20.29 1.84 7.40
C VAL A 294 -21.33 0.72 7.53
N ALA A 295 -22.25 0.80 8.49
CA ALA A 295 -23.41 -0.10 8.56
C ALA A 295 -24.22 -0.07 7.27
N SER A 296 -24.42 1.13 6.71
CA SER A 296 -25.19 1.29 5.49
C SER A 296 -24.43 0.82 4.25
N LEU A 297 -23.09 0.90 4.26
CA LEU A 297 -22.23 0.33 3.24
C LEU A 297 -22.26 -1.20 3.28
N MET A 298 -22.08 -1.77 4.49
CA MET A 298 -22.17 -3.21 4.72
C MET A 298 -23.50 -3.79 4.26
N GLN A 299 -24.62 -3.09 4.53
CA GLN A 299 -25.95 -3.50 4.09
C GLN A 299 -26.18 -3.44 2.56
N GLN A 300 -25.27 -2.84 1.78
CA GLN A 300 -25.34 -2.93 0.32
C GLN A 300 -25.00 -4.34 -0.20
N PHE A 301 -24.24 -5.11 0.57
CA PHE A 301 -23.70 -6.40 0.19
C PHE A 301 -24.31 -7.49 1.06
N ASP A 302 -24.88 -8.53 0.44
CA ASP A 302 -25.51 -9.64 1.14
C ASP A 302 -24.47 -10.67 1.61
N GLU A 303 -23.44 -10.90 0.77
CA GLU A 303 -22.38 -11.88 0.99
C GLU A 303 -21.01 -11.27 0.68
N VAL A 304 -20.04 -11.44 1.57
CA VAL A 304 -18.65 -11.05 1.37
C VAL A 304 -17.77 -12.24 1.71
N ASP A 305 -16.93 -12.73 0.79
CA ASP A 305 -16.07 -13.86 1.12
C ASP A 305 -15.06 -13.52 2.23
N GLU A 306 -14.44 -12.34 2.15
CA GLU A 306 -13.49 -11.81 3.14
C GLU A 306 -13.85 -10.38 3.57
N LEU A 307 -14.19 -10.20 4.85
CA LEU A 307 -14.46 -8.90 5.45
C LEU A 307 -13.27 -8.48 6.30
N GLU A 308 -12.61 -7.40 5.91
CA GLU A 308 -11.51 -6.77 6.62
C GLU A 308 -12.00 -5.48 7.28
N MET A 309 -11.72 -5.34 8.57
CA MET A 309 -12.15 -4.19 9.36
C MET A 309 -10.99 -3.63 10.16
N THR A 310 -10.69 -2.35 9.93
CA THR A 310 -9.80 -1.57 10.79
C THR A 310 -10.65 -0.75 11.76
N ILE A 311 -10.63 -1.09 13.04
CA ILE A 311 -11.55 -0.55 14.04
C ILE A 311 -10.79 0.32 15.03
N TYR A 312 -11.22 1.56 15.18
CA TYR A 312 -10.77 2.50 16.20
C TYR A 312 -11.97 2.94 17.05
N ILE A 313 -12.09 2.44 18.28
CA ILE A 313 -13.24 2.81 19.13
C ILE A 313 -12.98 4.15 19.80
N LEU A 314 -13.71 5.19 19.38
CA LEU A 314 -13.67 6.52 19.98
C LEU A 314 -13.94 6.46 21.50
N GLN A 315 -13.32 7.36 22.25
CA GLN A 315 -13.48 7.45 23.70
C GLN A 315 -14.92 7.77 24.12
N GLY A 316 -15.22 7.44 25.38
CA GLY A 316 -16.51 7.72 26.00
C GLY A 316 -17.64 6.79 25.52
N ILE A 317 -18.80 6.97 26.14
CA ILE A 317 -19.97 6.09 25.93
C ILE A 317 -20.48 6.18 24.49
N ALA A 318 -20.58 7.39 23.95
CA ALA A 318 -21.05 7.63 22.59
C ALA A 318 -20.18 6.95 21.52
N GLY A 319 -18.85 6.89 21.73
CA GLY A 319 -17.93 6.21 20.82
C GLY A 319 -18.17 4.70 20.79
N TYR A 320 -18.41 4.09 21.96
CA TYR A 320 -18.74 2.66 22.04
C TYR A 320 -20.12 2.35 21.46
N GLU A 321 -21.14 3.18 21.74
CA GLU A 321 -22.47 3.02 21.16
C GLU A 321 -22.47 3.16 19.64
N SER A 322 -21.68 4.09 19.10
CA SER A 322 -21.46 4.20 17.66
C SER A 322 -20.89 2.91 17.08
N PHE A 323 -19.85 2.36 17.69
CA PHE A 323 -19.26 1.08 17.29
C PHE A 323 -20.30 -0.06 17.26
N LEU A 324 -21.11 -0.19 18.32
CA LEU A 324 -22.15 -1.22 18.39
C LEU A 324 -23.20 -1.05 17.27
N ASN A 325 -23.63 0.18 17.03
CA ASN A 325 -24.62 0.47 15.99
C ASN A 325 -24.09 0.16 14.59
N GLU A 326 -22.84 0.53 14.33
CA GLU A 326 -22.19 0.32 13.03
C GLU A 326 -21.95 -1.15 12.72
N THR A 327 -21.75 -1.99 13.73
CA THR A 327 -21.37 -3.40 13.57
C THR A 327 -22.47 -4.41 13.91
N ASN A 328 -23.70 -3.93 14.16
CA ASN A 328 -24.83 -4.80 14.53
C ASN A 328 -25.33 -5.70 13.39
N ASN A 329 -25.20 -5.25 12.14
CA ASN A 329 -25.73 -5.93 10.95
C ASN A 329 -24.63 -6.12 9.89
N MET A 330 -23.68 -7.00 10.18
CA MET A 330 -22.61 -7.33 9.24
C MET A 330 -23.09 -8.28 8.12
N PRO A 331 -22.49 -8.20 6.92
CA PRO A 331 -22.80 -9.13 5.84
C PRO A 331 -22.37 -10.55 6.22
N SER A 332 -22.95 -11.57 5.57
CA SER A 332 -22.45 -12.93 5.76
C SER A 332 -21.05 -13.04 5.17
N CYS A 333 -20.09 -13.42 6.00
CA CYS A 333 -18.73 -13.67 5.54
C CYS A 333 -18.14 -15.02 5.97
N LYS A 334 -17.15 -15.48 5.20
CA LYS A 334 -16.37 -16.70 5.48
C LYS A 334 -15.11 -16.37 6.27
N THR A 335 -14.43 -15.29 5.91
CA THR A 335 -13.24 -14.81 6.62
C THR A 335 -13.54 -13.44 7.22
N LEU A 336 -13.23 -13.29 8.50
CA LEU A 336 -13.32 -12.01 9.21
C LEU A 336 -11.92 -11.64 9.70
N SER A 337 -11.35 -10.57 9.14
CA SER A 337 -10.07 -10.00 9.54
C SER A 337 -10.32 -8.70 10.29
N ILE A 338 -9.79 -8.59 11.51
CA ILE A 338 -10.00 -7.44 12.38
C ILE A 338 -8.63 -6.90 12.80
N SER A 339 -8.34 -5.66 12.40
CA SER A 339 -7.31 -4.83 13.02
C SER A 339 -8.00 -3.93 14.04
N LEU A 340 -7.68 -4.09 15.31
CA LEU A 340 -8.34 -3.35 16.40
C LEU A 340 -7.32 -2.51 17.15
N ALA A 341 -7.53 -1.19 17.13
CA ALA A 341 -6.92 -0.25 18.05
C ALA A 341 -7.98 0.18 19.07
N TRP A 342 -7.74 -0.12 20.34
CA TRP A 342 -8.66 0.20 21.42
C TRP A 342 -8.09 1.29 22.33
N ASN A 343 -9.00 2.16 22.78
CA ASN A 343 -8.74 3.10 23.86
C ASN A 343 -9.12 2.46 25.21
N ASP A 344 -9.65 3.22 26.16
CA ASP A 344 -10.03 2.74 27.51
C ASP A 344 -11.16 1.68 27.56
N HIS A 345 -11.67 1.24 26.41
CA HIS A 345 -12.77 0.29 26.25
C HIS A 345 -12.29 -1.17 26.37
N GLY A 346 -13.19 -2.07 26.79
CA GLY A 346 -12.86 -3.48 26.92
C GLY A 346 -12.78 -4.21 25.56
N LEU A 347 -11.63 -4.83 25.28
CA LEU A 347 -11.41 -5.71 24.12
C LEU A 347 -12.47 -6.82 24.01
N THR A 348 -12.61 -7.62 25.07
CA THR A 348 -13.48 -8.80 25.08
C THR A 348 -14.94 -8.46 24.73
N PRO A 349 -15.61 -7.47 25.36
CA PRO A 349 -16.94 -7.02 24.96
C PRO A 349 -17.05 -6.64 23.47
N ALA A 350 -16.08 -5.91 22.93
CA ALA A 350 -16.10 -5.49 21.53
C ALA A 350 -16.01 -6.69 20.57
N MET A 351 -15.07 -7.61 20.83
CA MET A 351 -14.92 -8.80 20.00
C MET A 351 -16.12 -9.75 20.10
N LEU A 352 -16.67 -9.95 21.30
CA LEU A 352 -17.88 -10.76 21.46
C LEU A 352 -19.07 -10.15 20.73
N HIS A 353 -19.20 -8.82 20.67
CA HIS A 353 -20.21 -8.17 19.85
C HIS A 353 -20.03 -8.51 18.37
N LEU A 354 -18.82 -8.35 17.81
CA LEU A 354 -18.53 -8.68 16.41
C LEU A 354 -18.84 -10.15 16.08
N LEU A 355 -18.46 -11.08 16.96
CA LEU A 355 -18.72 -12.51 16.78
C LEU A 355 -20.21 -12.87 16.89
N LYS A 356 -21.01 -12.11 17.64
CA LYS A 356 -22.47 -12.25 17.68
C LYS A 356 -23.10 -11.75 16.37
N SER A 357 -22.58 -10.64 15.85
CA SER A 357 -23.09 -10.00 14.64
C SER A 357 -22.69 -10.74 13.35
N CYS A 358 -21.61 -11.54 13.36
CA CYS A 358 -21.22 -12.37 12.21
C CYS A 358 -20.92 -13.82 12.62
N ASN A 359 -21.91 -14.71 12.50
CA ASN A 359 -21.83 -16.11 12.95
C ASN A 359 -21.54 -17.12 11.82
N SER A 360 -21.45 -16.68 10.56
CA SER A 360 -21.19 -17.53 9.39
C SER A 360 -19.69 -17.79 9.14
N ILE A 361 -18.82 -17.17 9.94
CA ILE A 361 -17.37 -17.20 9.75
C ILE A 361 -16.79 -18.60 9.86
N ARG A 362 -15.79 -18.87 9.03
CA ARG A 362 -14.94 -20.06 9.01
C ARG A 362 -13.54 -19.77 9.51
N THR A 363 -13.05 -18.58 9.23
CA THR A 363 -11.72 -18.11 9.63
C THR A 363 -11.85 -16.75 10.29
N LEU A 364 -11.22 -16.60 11.45
CA LEU A 364 -11.11 -15.34 12.18
C LEU A 364 -9.64 -14.95 12.27
N SER A 365 -9.27 -13.79 11.74
CA SER A 365 -7.94 -13.21 11.91
C SER A 365 -8.05 -11.94 12.75
N VAL A 366 -7.20 -11.80 13.77
CA VAL A 366 -7.24 -10.69 14.72
C VAL A 366 -5.84 -10.13 14.89
N LEU A 367 -5.65 -8.88 14.53
CA LEU A 367 -4.45 -8.09 14.77
C LEU A 367 -4.75 -7.04 15.84
N LEU A 368 -4.04 -7.13 16.95
CA LEU A 368 -4.23 -6.23 18.09
C LEU A 368 -3.14 -5.16 18.08
N HIS A 369 -3.56 -3.90 18.22
CA HIS A 369 -2.66 -2.76 18.33
C HIS A 369 -2.73 -2.18 19.74
N GLY A 370 -1.56 -1.96 20.35
CA GLY A 370 -1.46 -1.28 21.64
C GLY A 370 -1.96 0.15 21.59
N SER A 371 -2.50 0.63 22.70
CA SER A 371 -2.88 2.05 22.85
C SER A 371 -1.63 2.93 22.74
N TYR A 372 -1.63 3.86 21.79
CA TYR A 372 -0.56 4.86 21.62
C TYR A 372 -0.80 6.12 22.45
N ASP A 373 -1.99 6.26 23.06
CA ASP A 373 -2.36 7.46 23.81
C ASP A 373 -2.02 7.32 25.29
N ASN A 374 -0.92 7.96 25.69
CA ASN A 374 -0.44 8.05 27.08
C ASN A 374 -1.26 9.01 27.97
N LEU A 375 -2.42 9.46 27.50
CA LEU A 375 -3.34 10.27 28.27
C LEU A 375 -4.71 9.65 28.11
N GLU A 376 -5.28 9.01 29.13
CA GLU A 376 -6.73 9.07 29.35
C GLU A 376 -7.23 8.42 30.64
N SER A 377 -8.34 8.97 31.11
CA SER A 377 -9.13 8.50 32.24
C SER A 377 -9.79 7.16 31.91
N PRO A 378 -9.85 6.20 32.86
CA PRO A 378 -10.49 4.91 32.61
C PRO A 378 -11.94 5.06 32.14
N CYS A 379 -12.36 4.18 31.22
CA CYS A 379 -13.71 4.19 30.66
C CYS A 379 -14.77 4.15 31.78
N PRO A 380 -15.82 4.98 31.72
CA PRO A 380 -16.83 5.07 32.77
C PRO A 380 -17.47 3.72 33.09
N SER A 381 -17.78 3.48 34.36
CA SER A 381 -18.48 2.25 34.80
C SER A 381 -19.89 2.11 34.18
N SER A 382 -20.49 3.22 33.77
CA SER A 382 -21.76 3.27 33.04
C SER A 382 -21.65 2.94 31.55
N CYS A 383 -20.44 2.73 31.02
CA CYS A 383 -20.25 2.38 29.62
C CYS A 383 -20.71 0.93 29.36
N PRO A 384 -21.41 0.65 28.24
CA PRO A 384 -21.85 -0.70 27.91
C PRO A 384 -20.72 -1.73 27.79
N CYS A 385 -19.48 -1.28 27.52
CA CYS A 385 -18.31 -2.16 27.51
C CYS A 385 -17.96 -2.72 28.91
N ARG A 386 -18.49 -2.14 29.99
CA ARG A 386 -18.27 -2.58 31.37
C ARG A 386 -19.40 -3.45 31.93
N PHE A 387 -20.52 -3.58 31.22
CA PHE A 387 -21.66 -4.39 31.68
C PHE A 387 -21.33 -5.89 31.64
N GLU A 388 -21.86 -6.65 32.61
CA GLU A 388 -21.65 -8.10 32.67
C GLU A 388 -22.26 -8.81 31.45
N GLU A 389 -23.41 -8.33 30.98
CA GLU A 389 -24.13 -8.87 29.82
C GLU A 389 -23.27 -8.86 28.55
N SER A 390 -22.46 -7.82 28.36
CA SER A 390 -21.56 -7.67 27.22
C SER A 390 -20.45 -8.72 27.21
N ARG A 391 -20.13 -9.31 28.36
CA ARG A 391 -19.13 -10.38 28.52
C ARG A 391 -19.73 -11.78 28.45
N ARG A 392 -21.06 -11.91 28.41
CA ARG A 392 -21.72 -13.22 28.33
C ARG A 392 -21.51 -13.86 26.96
N ILE A 393 -21.09 -15.13 27.00
CA ILE A 393 -20.77 -15.96 25.84
C ILE A 393 -21.99 -16.77 25.38
N ASP A 394 -23.05 -16.87 26.18
CA ASP A 394 -24.19 -17.78 25.98
C ASP A 394 -24.89 -17.64 24.61
N ASN A 395 -24.77 -16.47 23.98
CA ASN A 395 -25.37 -16.16 22.68
C ASN A 395 -24.38 -16.21 21.50
N VAL A 396 -23.14 -16.65 21.71
CA VAL A 396 -22.10 -16.74 20.69
C VAL A 396 -21.97 -18.18 20.20
N SER A 397 -22.63 -18.50 19.08
CA SER A 397 -22.56 -19.82 18.44
C SER A 397 -21.72 -19.74 17.17
N LEU A 398 -20.49 -20.26 17.22
CA LEU A 398 -19.51 -20.22 16.13
C LEU A 398 -19.46 -21.59 15.43
N ASN A 399 -20.61 -22.02 14.92
CA ASN A 399 -20.82 -23.38 14.40
C ASN A 399 -20.00 -23.70 13.14
N SER A 400 -19.56 -22.67 12.42
CA SER A 400 -18.81 -22.78 11.17
C SER A 400 -17.32 -22.51 11.33
N LEU A 401 -16.89 -22.00 12.49
CA LEU A 401 -15.53 -21.51 12.73
C LEU A 401 -14.55 -22.68 12.83
N GLN A 402 -13.55 -22.70 11.95
CA GLN A 402 -12.56 -23.76 11.81
C GLN A 402 -11.17 -23.32 12.23
N GLU A 403 -10.83 -22.05 11.99
CA GLU A 403 -9.49 -21.51 12.19
C GLU A 403 -9.55 -20.13 12.83
N ILE A 404 -8.67 -19.88 13.80
CA ILE A 404 -8.47 -18.59 14.44
C ILE A 404 -6.99 -18.24 14.36
N GLU A 405 -6.67 -17.04 13.92
CA GLU A 405 -5.33 -16.45 13.90
C GLU A 405 -5.34 -15.18 14.75
N ILE A 406 -4.44 -15.10 15.74
CA ILE A 406 -4.33 -13.95 16.65
C ILE A 406 -2.89 -13.46 16.63
N THR A 407 -2.71 -12.18 16.36
CA THR A 407 -1.45 -11.47 16.50
C THR A 407 -1.59 -10.49 17.67
N PRO A 408 -1.24 -10.92 18.91
CA PRO A 408 -1.39 -10.10 20.10
C PRO A 408 -0.40 -8.94 20.14
N ASP A 409 -0.75 -7.90 20.89
CA ASP A 409 0.19 -6.86 21.29
C ASP A 409 0.84 -7.30 22.61
N THR A 410 2.16 -7.51 22.59
CA THR A 410 2.92 -8.40 23.49
C THR A 410 2.97 -8.00 24.98
N SER A 411 2.17 -7.03 25.43
CA SER A 411 2.20 -6.48 26.80
C SER A 411 0.85 -6.43 27.53
N SER A 412 -0.24 -6.86 26.90
CA SER A 412 -1.61 -6.63 27.37
C SER A 412 -2.23 -7.84 28.12
N HIS A 413 -2.64 -7.68 29.39
CA HIS A 413 -3.44 -8.68 30.12
C HIS A 413 -4.80 -8.96 29.44
N SER A 414 -5.33 -7.97 28.71
CA SER A 414 -6.61 -8.06 27.99
C SER A 414 -6.58 -9.09 26.85
N ASP A 415 -5.44 -9.29 26.20
CA ASP A 415 -5.31 -10.23 25.09
C ASP A 415 -5.53 -11.67 25.57
N PHE A 416 -4.99 -12.00 26.74
CA PHE A 416 -5.19 -13.31 27.38
C PHE A 416 -6.62 -13.51 27.85
N GLU A 417 -7.25 -12.47 28.40
CA GLU A 417 -8.67 -12.53 28.79
C GLU A 417 -9.56 -12.82 27.57
N PHE A 418 -9.26 -12.22 26.42
CA PHE A 418 -9.97 -12.48 25.19
C PHE A 418 -9.79 -13.92 24.70
N ILE A 419 -8.54 -14.44 24.68
CA ILE A 419 -8.26 -15.83 24.31
C ILE A 419 -9.00 -16.81 25.22
N GLU A 420 -9.03 -16.54 26.53
CA GLU A 420 -9.77 -17.35 27.50
C GLU A 420 -11.29 -17.32 27.24
N HIS A 421 -11.85 -16.16 26.89
CA HIS A 421 -13.27 -16.07 26.54
C HIS A 421 -13.58 -16.78 25.22
N LEU A 422 -12.70 -16.67 24.22
CA LEU A 422 -12.83 -17.40 22.96
C LEU A 422 -12.83 -18.91 23.16
N SER A 423 -11.95 -19.45 24.02
CA SER A 423 -11.87 -20.89 24.26
C SER A 423 -13.14 -21.46 24.91
N ARG A 424 -13.89 -20.61 25.61
CA ARG A 424 -15.19 -20.92 26.22
C ARG A 424 -16.37 -20.80 25.24
N CYS A 425 -16.19 -20.16 24.08
CA CYS A 425 -17.24 -20.04 23.06
C CYS A 425 -17.62 -21.41 22.47
N ASN A 426 -18.88 -21.54 22.03
CA ASN A 426 -19.33 -22.76 21.37
C ASN A 426 -18.86 -22.81 19.91
N ALA A 427 -17.67 -23.37 19.69
CA ALA A 427 -17.09 -23.60 18.36
C ALA A 427 -16.80 -25.11 18.16
N PRO A 428 -17.81 -25.92 17.78
CA PRO A 428 -17.70 -27.38 17.75
C PRO A 428 -16.77 -27.92 16.65
N VAL A 429 -16.54 -27.14 15.59
CA VAL A 429 -15.72 -27.54 14.43
C VAL A 429 -14.37 -26.81 14.37
N LEU A 430 -14.01 -26.10 15.43
CA LEU A 430 -12.71 -25.42 15.55
C LEU A 430 -11.59 -26.44 15.57
N LYS A 431 -10.67 -26.34 14.61
CA LYS A 431 -9.56 -27.27 14.44
C LYS A 431 -8.22 -26.64 14.78
N LYS A 432 -8.09 -25.33 14.55
CA LYS A 432 -6.80 -24.65 14.59
C LYS A 432 -6.87 -23.29 15.28
N LEU A 433 -5.91 -23.02 16.15
CA LEU A 433 -5.61 -21.72 16.74
C LEU A 433 -4.14 -21.38 16.47
N VAL A 434 -3.89 -20.29 15.76
CA VAL A 434 -2.56 -19.78 15.46
C VAL A 434 -2.34 -18.51 16.26
N ILE A 435 -1.21 -18.45 16.97
CA ILE A 435 -0.79 -17.26 17.69
C ILE A 435 0.52 -16.75 17.09
N ASN A 436 0.45 -15.60 16.43
CA ASN A 436 1.58 -14.93 15.82
C ASN A 436 2.27 -14.04 16.84
N CYS A 437 3.40 -14.49 17.36
CA CYS A 437 4.20 -13.74 18.33
C CYS A 437 5.24 -12.92 17.56
N SER A 438 4.90 -11.74 17.03
CA SER A 438 5.87 -10.95 16.26
C SER A 438 5.58 -9.44 16.15
N PHE A 439 6.27 -8.66 16.98
CA PHE A 439 7.09 -7.54 16.50
C PHE A 439 8.58 -7.97 16.48
N PRO A 440 9.44 -7.41 15.60
CA PRO A 440 10.83 -7.87 15.41
C PRO A 440 11.73 -7.83 16.67
N ASP A 441 11.37 -7.01 17.66
CA ASP A 441 12.18 -6.74 18.85
C ASP A 441 11.65 -7.42 20.13
N ASP A 442 10.52 -8.13 20.05
CA ASP A 442 9.89 -8.72 21.24
C ASP A 442 10.41 -10.13 21.56
N PRO A 443 10.59 -10.46 22.84
CA PRO A 443 10.93 -11.81 23.25
C PRO A 443 9.76 -12.78 22.93
N PRO A 444 10.06 -14.00 22.47
CA PRO A 444 9.02 -15.01 22.26
C PRO A 444 8.28 -15.31 23.57
N PRO A 445 7.00 -15.74 23.50
CA PRO A 445 6.23 -16.07 24.68
C PRO A 445 6.94 -17.14 25.52
N THR A 446 6.88 -17.00 26.85
CA THR A 446 7.46 -18.00 27.75
C THR A 446 6.75 -19.34 27.57
N LYS A 447 7.48 -20.44 27.85
CA LYS A 447 6.93 -21.79 27.81
C LYS A 447 5.68 -21.93 28.71
N GLU A 448 5.70 -21.31 29.88
CA GLU A 448 4.57 -21.29 30.82
C GLU A 448 3.33 -20.63 30.22
N THR A 449 3.49 -19.51 29.51
CA THR A 449 2.39 -18.81 28.82
C THR A 449 1.81 -19.66 27.68
N CYS A 450 2.66 -20.32 26.89
CA CYS A 450 2.22 -21.21 25.83
C CYS A 450 1.43 -22.41 26.38
N GLU A 451 1.92 -23.02 27.47
CA GLU A 451 1.23 -24.12 28.16
C GLU A 451 -0.11 -23.68 28.75
N LYS A 452 -0.17 -22.48 29.36
CA LYS A 452 -1.44 -21.90 29.84
C LYS A 452 -2.45 -21.78 28.72
N ILE A 453 -2.08 -21.24 27.55
CA ILE A 453 -2.99 -21.12 26.41
C ILE A 453 -3.47 -22.48 25.89
N ARG A 454 -2.55 -23.45 25.75
CA ARG A 454 -2.92 -24.81 25.33
C ARG A 454 -3.90 -25.45 26.30
N ASN A 455 -3.67 -25.28 27.61
CA ASN A 455 -4.55 -25.82 28.66
C ASN A 455 -5.93 -25.13 28.71
N MET A 456 -6.05 -23.89 28.20
CA MET A 456 -7.34 -23.21 28.07
C MET A 456 -8.17 -23.71 26.89
N CYS A 457 -7.53 -24.34 25.89
CA CYS A 457 -8.18 -24.84 24.69
C CYS A 457 -8.68 -26.29 24.86
N ARG A 458 -9.69 -26.67 24.08
CA ARG A 458 -10.15 -28.07 24.02
C ARG A 458 -9.02 -28.95 23.45
N PRO A 459 -8.85 -30.20 23.91
CA PRO A 459 -7.72 -31.06 23.51
C PRO A 459 -7.68 -31.42 22.02
N ASN A 460 -8.77 -31.19 21.29
CA ASN A 460 -8.87 -31.48 19.85
C ASN A 460 -8.48 -30.28 18.96
N ILE A 461 -8.10 -29.15 19.55
CA ILE A 461 -7.67 -27.94 18.84
C ILE A 461 -6.14 -27.97 18.70
N ASP A 462 -5.65 -27.86 17.47
CA ASP A 462 -4.24 -27.68 17.17
C ASP A 462 -3.84 -26.22 17.47
N VAL A 463 -2.91 -26.02 18.41
CA VAL A 463 -2.45 -24.69 18.85
C VAL A 463 -1.02 -24.47 18.38
N GLU A 464 -0.86 -23.64 17.35
CA GLU A 464 0.44 -23.29 16.77
C GLU A 464 0.90 -21.89 17.24
N PHE A 465 2.18 -21.77 17.56
CA PHE A 465 2.83 -20.48 17.86
C PHE A 465 3.83 -20.15 16.75
N LEU A 466 3.61 -19.06 16.02
CA LEU A 466 4.49 -18.62 14.94
C LEU A 466 5.32 -17.42 15.37
N VAL A 467 6.63 -17.50 15.18
CA VAL A 467 7.58 -16.40 15.43
C VAL A 467 8.23 -16.04 14.09
N LYS A 468 7.95 -14.85 13.54
CA LYS A 468 8.64 -14.35 12.33
C LYS A 468 10.13 -14.21 12.63
N GLY A 469 10.93 -15.16 12.13
CA GLY A 469 12.38 -15.11 12.18
C GLY A 469 13.08 -16.44 12.47
N ARG A 470 12.44 -17.42 13.12
CA ARG A 470 12.99 -18.78 13.31
C ARG A 470 11.87 -19.80 13.51
N VAL A 471 12.05 -20.94 12.83
CA VAL A 471 11.53 -22.31 13.03
C VAL A 471 10.34 -22.49 14.00
N ARG A 472 9.32 -23.21 13.51
CA ARG A 472 8.25 -23.89 14.25
C ARG A 472 8.71 -24.32 15.65
N LEU A 473 8.08 -23.80 16.71
CA LEU A 473 8.34 -24.25 18.08
C LEU A 473 7.52 -25.51 18.35
N ASP A 474 8.09 -26.67 18.02
CA ASP A 474 7.56 -27.97 18.47
C ASP A 474 7.97 -28.16 19.95
N TRP A 475 7.09 -27.81 20.88
CA TRP A 475 7.20 -28.15 22.31
C TRP A 475 5.98 -28.92 22.77
#